data_AF-A0A1U8PAS0-F1
#
_entry.id   AF-A0A1U8PAS0-F1
#
_cell.length_a   1.000
_cell.length_b   1.000
_cell.length_c   1.000
_cell.angle_alpha   90.00
_cell.angle_beta   90.00
_cell.angle_gamma   90.00
#
_symmetry.space_group_name_H-M   'P 1'
#
loop_
_entity.id
_entity.type
_entity.pdbx_description
1 polymer ?
#
loop_
_entity_poly.entity_id
_entity_poly.type
_entity_poly.pdbx_seq_one_letter_code
_entity_poly.pdbx_strand_id
1 'polypeptide(L)'
;LSFTNSKNIRIRSLLSLNSQMFHVVINGCENVDVQGVRIIAAGNSPNTDGIHVQLSKNVNIIKCSIKTGDDCISIGPGTKNLWIEQVTCGPGHGISIGSLAKDLKEEGVQNVTVRNTIFLGTQNGLRIKSWARPSTGFVQGVRFTDSLMRNVQNPIVIDQNYCPHNLNCPNQVSGIKIKDIIYEGIRGTSSTQVAIKFDCSPKNPCTGIKLQNVNLSYLNKPAQSFCSNVRGKALNFVRPESCL
;
A
#
# COMPACT_ATOMS: atom_id res chain seq x y z
N LEU A 1 -20.16 -2.47 -3.43
CA LEU A 1 -20.79 -1.26 -2.85
C LEU A 1 -19.97 -0.05 -3.27
N SER A 2 -20.59 1.03 -3.74
CA SER A 2 -19.86 2.21 -4.19
C SER A 2 -20.49 3.49 -3.65
N PHE A 3 -19.66 4.39 -3.15
CA PHE A 3 -20.01 5.74 -2.72
C PHE A 3 -19.23 6.74 -3.58
N THR A 4 -19.96 7.65 -4.20
CA THR A 4 -19.40 8.64 -5.12
C THR A 4 -19.82 10.04 -4.73
N ASN A 5 -18.90 11.00 -4.73
CA ASN A 5 -19.17 12.44 -4.56
C ASN A 5 -20.05 12.78 -3.33
N SER A 6 -19.79 12.10 -2.22
CA SER A 6 -20.66 12.09 -1.05
C SER A 6 -19.93 12.53 0.22
N LYS A 7 -20.68 12.96 1.24
CA LYS A 7 -20.11 13.44 2.51
C LYS A 7 -20.71 12.73 3.72
N ASN A 8 -19.94 12.66 4.81
CA ASN A 8 -20.39 12.18 6.12
C ASN A 8 -20.93 10.75 6.08
N ILE A 9 -20.20 9.85 5.42
CA ILE A 9 -20.58 8.45 5.26
C ILE A 9 -20.12 7.64 6.47
N ARG A 10 -20.97 6.74 6.98
CA ARG A 10 -20.59 5.75 7.99
C ARG A 10 -20.94 4.35 7.51
N ILE A 11 -19.96 3.47 7.45
CA ILE A 11 -20.12 2.05 7.10
C ILE A 11 -19.69 1.24 8.32
N ARG A 12 -20.63 0.52 8.95
CA ARG A 12 -20.36 -0.19 10.20
C ARG A 12 -20.78 -1.65 10.11
N SER A 13 -19.89 -2.54 10.56
CA SER A 13 -20.17 -3.97 10.74
C SER A 13 -20.71 -4.68 9.50
N LEU A 14 -20.48 -4.12 8.30
CA LEU A 14 -20.89 -4.69 7.03
C LEU A 14 -20.11 -5.97 6.76
N LEU A 15 -20.81 -7.03 6.37
CA LEU A 15 -20.22 -8.21 5.74
C LEU A 15 -20.41 -8.11 4.23
N SER A 16 -19.32 -8.18 3.46
CA SER A 16 -19.36 -8.27 2.00
C SER A 16 -18.71 -9.58 1.55
N LEU A 17 -19.46 -10.39 0.79
CA LEU A 17 -19.06 -11.72 0.35
C LEU A 17 -19.00 -11.78 -1.18
N ASN A 18 -17.92 -12.38 -1.70
CA ASN A 18 -17.77 -12.79 -3.11
C ASN A 18 -18.17 -11.70 -4.12
N SER A 19 -17.65 -10.49 -3.96
CA SER A 19 -17.84 -9.45 -4.98
C SER A 19 -17.19 -9.89 -6.29
N GLN A 20 -17.79 -9.54 -7.42
CA GLN A 20 -17.22 -9.83 -8.74
C GLN A 20 -15.98 -8.97 -9.04
N MET A 21 -15.85 -7.82 -8.37
CA MET A 21 -14.75 -6.84 -8.47
C MET A 21 -14.52 -6.24 -7.07
N PHE A 22 -14.21 -4.94 -6.97
CA PHE A 22 -14.13 -4.18 -5.72
C PHE A 22 -15.32 -4.45 -4.76
N HIS A 23 -15.06 -4.66 -3.48
CA HIS A 23 -16.12 -4.84 -2.46
C HIS A 23 -16.70 -3.50 -2.01
N VAL A 24 -15.86 -2.53 -1.65
CA VAL A 24 -16.25 -1.18 -1.24
C VAL A 24 -15.43 -0.15 -1.98
N VAL A 25 -16.10 0.79 -2.65
CA VAL A 25 -15.46 1.91 -3.36
C VAL A 25 -15.87 3.23 -2.71
N ILE A 26 -14.88 4.06 -2.40
CA ILE A 26 -15.01 5.41 -1.83
C ILE A 26 -14.32 6.36 -2.81
N ASN A 27 -15.12 7.04 -3.64
CA ASN A 27 -14.62 7.89 -4.72
C ASN A 27 -15.18 9.32 -4.60
N GLY A 28 -14.32 10.33 -4.61
CA GLY A 28 -14.79 11.73 -4.51
C GLY A 28 -15.47 12.07 -3.17
N CYS A 29 -15.21 11.32 -2.10
CA CYS A 29 -15.94 11.45 -0.85
C CYS A 29 -15.19 12.24 0.22
N GLU A 30 -15.93 12.82 1.17
CA GLU A 30 -15.39 13.58 2.30
C GLU A 30 -15.97 13.10 3.63
N ASN A 31 -15.14 12.95 4.66
CA ASN A 31 -15.53 12.52 6.01
C ASN A 31 -16.22 11.14 5.98
N VAL A 32 -15.43 10.09 5.77
CA VAL A 32 -15.91 8.71 5.69
C VAL A 32 -15.36 7.89 6.85
N ASP A 33 -16.24 7.20 7.57
CA ASP A 33 -15.88 6.31 8.68
C ASP A 33 -16.28 4.87 8.34
N VAL A 34 -15.29 4.01 8.11
CA VAL A 34 -15.48 2.57 7.87
C VAL A 34 -14.98 1.81 9.09
N GLN A 35 -15.88 1.10 9.78
CA GLN A 35 -15.55 0.45 11.04
C GLN A 35 -16.11 -0.97 11.13
N GLY A 36 -15.28 -1.93 11.51
CA GLY A 36 -15.73 -3.30 11.78
C GLY A 36 -16.17 -4.07 10.52
N VAL A 37 -15.81 -3.59 9.33
CA VAL A 37 -16.19 -4.23 8.06
C VAL A 37 -15.43 -5.54 7.88
N ARG A 38 -16.16 -6.56 7.40
CA ARG A 38 -15.63 -7.88 7.06
C ARG A 38 -15.82 -8.12 5.57
N ILE A 39 -14.72 -8.39 4.87
CA ILE A 39 -14.71 -8.69 3.43
C ILE A 39 -14.16 -10.10 3.23
N ILE A 40 -14.85 -10.91 2.44
CA ILE A 40 -14.45 -12.27 2.12
C ILE A 40 -14.67 -12.52 0.63
N ALA A 41 -13.59 -12.81 -0.08
CA ALA A 41 -13.55 -13.41 -1.40
C ALA A 41 -12.40 -14.44 -1.46
N ALA A 42 -12.43 -15.31 -2.47
CA ALA A 42 -11.39 -16.30 -2.68
C ALA A 42 -10.05 -15.62 -3.03
N GLY A 43 -8.93 -16.16 -2.52
CA GLY A 43 -7.60 -15.58 -2.71
C GLY A 43 -7.07 -15.62 -4.14
N ASN A 44 -7.73 -16.38 -5.03
CA ASN A 44 -7.45 -16.44 -6.46
C ASN A 44 -8.50 -15.70 -7.30
N SER A 45 -9.41 -14.94 -6.68
CA SER A 45 -10.44 -14.17 -7.38
C SER A 45 -9.87 -12.85 -7.87
N PRO A 46 -9.62 -12.67 -9.18
CA PRO A 46 -8.91 -11.50 -9.68
C PRO A 46 -9.70 -10.21 -9.41
N ASN A 47 -8.99 -9.11 -9.14
CA ASN A 47 -9.56 -7.76 -9.04
C ASN A 47 -10.67 -7.57 -7.99
N THR A 48 -10.68 -8.43 -6.97
CA THR A 48 -11.65 -8.38 -5.86
C THR A 48 -11.22 -7.46 -4.73
N ASP A 49 -10.56 -6.34 -5.03
CA ASP A 49 -10.06 -5.37 -4.06
C ASP A 49 -11.04 -5.14 -2.89
N GLY A 50 -10.52 -5.08 -1.67
CA GLY A 50 -11.34 -4.92 -0.48
C GLY A 50 -11.98 -3.53 -0.40
N ILE A 51 -11.19 -2.54 -0.01
CA ILE A 51 -11.66 -1.15 0.06
C ILE A 51 -10.81 -0.30 -0.88
N HIS A 52 -11.44 0.30 -1.88
CA HIS A 52 -10.81 1.25 -2.78
C HIS A 52 -11.12 2.68 -2.36
N VAL A 53 -10.09 3.51 -2.23
CA VAL A 53 -10.21 4.94 -1.89
C VAL A 53 -9.53 5.78 -2.96
N GLN A 54 -10.26 6.71 -3.57
CA GLN A 54 -9.72 7.60 -4.60
C GLN A 54 -10.42 8.97 -4.53
N LEU A 55 -9.72 10.06 -4.90
CA LEU A 55 -10.26 11.44 -4.92
C LEU A 55 -10.98 11.85 -3.63
N SER A 56 -10.64 11.24 -2.49
CA SER A 56 -11.39 11.34 -1.25
C SER A 56 -10.53 11.92 -0.13
N LYS A 57 -11.17 12.61 0.82
CA LYS A 57 -10.47 13.22 1.95
C LYS A 57 -11.11 12.94 3.31
N ASN A 58 -10.28 12.84 4.34
CA ASN A 58 -10.70 12.53 5.71
C ASN A 58 -11.44 11.19 5.77
N VAL A 59 -10.73 10.11 5.46
CA VAL A 59 -11.27 8.74 5.45
C VAL A 59 -10.61 7.94 6.56
N ASN A 60 -11.43 7.28 7.38
CA ASN A 60 -10.99 6.37 8.43
C ASN A 60 -11.42 4.95 8.08
N ILE A 61 -10.50 3.98 8.16
CA ILE A 61 -10.76 2.55 7.99
C ILE A 61 -10.21 1.82 9.21
N ILE A 62 -11.10 1.38 10.10
CA ILE A 62 -10.73 0.95 11.44
C ILE A 62 -11.30 -0.44 11.74
N LYS A 63 -10.52 -1.32 12.39
CA LYS A 63 -10.97 -2.63 12.90
C LYS A 63 -11.60 -3.52 11.82
N CYS A 64 -11.05 -3.52 10.61
CA CYS A 64 -11.57 -4.29 9.48
C CYS A 64 -10.81 -5.62 9.30
N SER A 65 -11.50 -6.63 8.75
CA SER A 65 -10.89 -7.91 8.36
C SER A 65 -11.19 -8.17 6.90
N ILE A 66 -10.15 -8.27 6.07
CA ILE A 66 -10.29 -8.29 4.61
C ILE A 66 -9.53 -9.49 4.03
N LYS A 67 -10.27 -10.35 3.33
CA LYS A 67 -9.75 -11.47 2.54
C LYS A 67 -10.22 -11.31 1.10
N THR A 68 -9.28 -11.30 0.17
CA THR A 68 -9.52 -10.98 -1.25
C THR A 68 -8.48 -11.68 -2.13
N GLY A 69 -8.70 -11.71 -3.44
CA GLY A 69 -7.67 -12.07 -4.43
C GLY A 69 -6.89 -10.87 -5.01
N ASP A 70 -7.14 -9.64 -4.55
CA ASP A 70 -6.38 -8.45 -4.96
C ASP A 70 -6.04 -7.54 -3.77
N ASP A 71 -5.86 -6.23 -3.96
CA ASP A 71 -5.47 -5.31 -2.88
C ASP A 71 -6.47 -5.35 -1.71
N CYS A 72 -5.95 -5.50 -0.49
CA CYS A 72 -6.75 -5.40 0.73
C CYS A 72 -7.37 -4.00 0.85
N ILE A 73 -6.54 -2.98 0.64
CA ILE A 73 -6.97 -1.60 0.48
C ILE A 73 -6.14 -0.99 -0.65
N SER A 74 -6.79 -0.47 -1.69
CA SER A 74 -6.14 0.25 -2.79
C SER A 74 -6.42 1.76 -2.70
N ILE A 75 -5.38 2.57 -2.85
CA ILE A 75 -5.40 4.02 -2.62
C ILE A 75 -5.00 4.72 -3.91
N GLY A 76 -5.99 5.28 -4.61
CA GLY A 76 -5.83 6.02 -5.86
C GLY A 76 -5.49 7.50 -5.68
N PRO A 77 -5.22 8.20 -6.80
CA PRO A 77 -4.84 9.62 -6.83
C PRO A 77 -5.90 10.53 -6.18
N GLY A 78 -5.44 11.66 -5.62
CA GLY A 78 -6.30 12.64 -4.94
C GLY A 78 -6.78 12.22 -3.55
N THR A 79 -6.29 11.11 -3.01
CA THR A 79 -6.57 10.72 -1.63
C THR A 79 -5.76 11.56 -0.63
N LYS A 80 -6.44 12.18 0.34
CA LYS A 80 -5.83 13.07 1.34
C LYS A 80 -6.33 12.76 2.75
N ASN A 81 -5.46 12.69 3.75
CA ASN A 81 -5.86 12.42 5.15
C ASN A 81 -6.61 11.09 5.29
N LEU A 82 -5.91 9.99 4.99
CA LEU A 82 -6.44 8.63 5.12
C LEU A 82 -5.80 7.96 6.35
N TRP A 83 -6.64 7.48 7.27
CA TRP A 83 -6.24 6.74 8.46
C TRP A 83 -6.71 5.30 8.37
N ILE A 84 -5.77 4.35 8.41
CA ILE A 84 -6.03 2.91 8.40
C ILE A 84 -5.45 2.33 9.69
N GLU A 85 -6.29 1.70 10.51
CA GLU A 85 -5.86 1.18 11.81
C GLU A 85 -6.55 -0.14 12.20
N GLN A 86 -5.80 -1.06 12.82
CA GLN A 86 -6.35 -2.34 13.31
C GLN A 86 -6.98 -3.17 12.18
N VAL A 87 -6.36 -3.15 11.00
CA VAL A 87 -6.83 -3.91 9.83
C VAL A 87 -6.03 -5.20 9.69
N THR A 88 -6.74 -6.32 9.53
CA THR A 88 -6.15 -7.60 9.14
C THR A 88 -6.40 -7.87 7.67
N CYS A 89 -5.33 -8.01 6.90
CA CYS A 89 -5.33 -8.33 5.47
C CYS A 89 -4.83 -9.75 5.26
N GLY A 90 -5.52 -10.58 4.48
CA GLY A 90 -4.94 -11.83 4.03
C GLY A 90 -5.91 -13.00 3.87
N PRO A 91 -5.89 -13.69 2.71
CA PRO A 91 -5.03 -13.47 1.54
C PRO A 91 -5.34 -12.18 0.76
N GLY A 92 -4.49 -11.83 -0.22
CA GLY A 92 -4.63 -10.64 -1.09
C GLY A 92 -3.28 -9.99 -1.46
N HIS A 93 -3.31 -8.79 -2.01
CA HIS A 93 -2.13 -8.04 -2.48
C HIS A 93 -1.61 -6.96 -1.52
N GLY A 94 -2.16 -6.89 -0.30
CA GLY A 94 -1.71 -5.95 0.74
C GLY A 94 -2.39 -4.59 0.70
N ILE A 95 -1.81 -3.60 1.37
CA ILE A 95 -2.28 -2.21 1.34
C ILE A 95 -1.40 -1.45 0.36
N SER A 96 -2.02 -0.93 -0.70
CA SER A 96 -1.32 -0.40 -1.86
C SER A 96 -1.71 1.03 -2.17
N ILE A 97 -0.73 1.94 -2.20
CA ILE A 97 -0.85 3.25 -2.83
C ILE A 97 -0.55 3.10 -4.32
N GLY A 98 -1.52 3.47 -5.17
CA GLY A 98 -1.45 3.38 -6.61
C GLY A 98 -2.36 2.30 -7.22
N SER A 99 -2.22 1.97 -8.50
CA SER A 99 -1.15 2.48 -9.39
C SER A 99 -1.33 3.96 -9.72
N LEU A 100 -0.27 4.75 -9.50
CA LEU A 100 -0.14 6.13 -9.97
C LEU A 100 0.53 6.19 -11.34
N ALA A 101 0.60 7.39 -11.92
CA ALA A 101 1.03 7.69 -13.28
C ALA A 101 0.18 7.00 -14.35
N LYS A 102 -1.14 6.90 -14.12
CA LYS A 102 -2.06 6.53 -15.20
C LYS A 102 -2.17 7.67 -16.20
N ASP A 103 -2.21 8.90 -15.68
CA ASP A 103 -2.32 10.13 -16.44
C ASP A 103 -1.11 11.05 -16.25
N LEU A 104 -0.82 11.87 -17.26
CA LEU A 104 0.23 12.88 -17.19
C LEU A 104 -0.07 13.93 -16.11
N LYS A 105 -1.34 14.33 -16.00
CA LYS A 105 -1.84 15.24 -14.96
C LYS A 105 -2.79 14.47 -14.05
N GLU A 106 -2.30 14.09 -12.88
CA GLU A 106 -3.10 13.45 -11.84
C GLU A 106 -2.79 14.08 -10.47
N GLU A 107 -3.75 14.03 -9.56
CA GLU A 107 -3.54 14.45 -8.19
C GLU A 107 -2.62 13.49 -7.43
N GLY A 108 -1.87 14.00 -6.46
CA GLY A 108 -1.07 13.17 -5.57
C GLY A 108 -1.88 12.50 -4.45
N VAL A 109 -1.22 11.58 -3.76
CA VAL A 109 -1.68 10.97 -2.51
C VAL A 109 -0.88 11.58 -1.37
N GLN A 110 -1.55 12.04 -0.31
CA GLN A 110 -0.86 12.67 0.81
C GLN A 110 -1.49 12.43 2.17
N ASN A 111 -0.64 12.45 3.19
CA ASN A 111 -1.05 12.28 4.58
C ASN A 111 -1.84 10.99 4.79
N VAL A 112 -1.18 9.86 4.53
CA VAL A 112 -1.73 8.52 4.74
C VAL A 112 -1.04 7.90 5.96
N THR A 113 -1.81 7.41 6.91
CA THR A 113 -1.28 6.63 8.03
C THR A 113 -1.89 5.23 8.00
N VAL A 114 -1.03 4.22 8.05
CA VAL A 114 -1.39 2.81 8.22
C VAL A 114 -0.74 2.34 9.51
N ARG A 115 -1.53 1.91 10.48
CA ARG A 115 -1.07 1.59 11.82
C ARG A 115 -1.65 0.29 12.35
N ASN A 116 -0.86 -0.46 13.11
CA ASN A 116 -1.34 -1.62 13.86
C ASN A 116 -2.07 -2.61 12.95
N THR A 117 -1.42 -3.03 11.87
CA THR A 117 -2.00 -3.92 10.85
C THR A 117 -1.36 -5.29 10.86
N ILE A 118 -2.10 -6.29 10.38
CA ILE A 118 -1.63 -7.67 10.27
C ILE A 118 -1.80 -8.12 8.84
N PHE A 119 -0.73 -8.65 8.25
CA PHE A 119 -0.72 -9.24 6.91
C PHE A 119 -0.49 -10.74 6.99
N LEU A 120 -1.40 -11.53 6.43
CA LEU A 120 -1.42 -12.99 6.51
C LEU A 120 -1.37 -13.59 5.10
N GLY A 121 -0.21 -14.13 4.70
CA GLY A 121 -0.10 -14.83 3.40
C GLY A 121 -0.41 -13.95 2.19
N THR A 122 -0.20 -12.63 2.29
CA THR A 122 -0.44 -11.70 1.19
C THR A 122 0.74 -11.65 0.22
N GLN A 123 0.49 -11.25 -1.03
CA GLN A 123 1.55 -11.00 -2.01
C GLN A 123 2.42 -9.81 -1.60
N ASN A 124 1.84 -8.76 -1.04
CA ASN A 124 2.59 -7.62 -0.53
C ASN A 124 2.06 -7.22 0.85
N GLY A 125 2.89 -6.52 1.62
CA GLY A 125 2.46 -5.88 2.86
C GLY A 125 2.07 -4.44 2.56
N LEU A 126 3.07 -3.56 2.64
CA LEU A 126 2.98 -2.12 2.46
C LEU A 126 3.58 -1.75 1.11
N ARG A 127 2.73 -1.32 0.16
CA ARG A 127 3.14 -1.13 -1.23
C ARG A 127 2.86 0.28 -1.73
N ILE A 128 3.81 0.87 -2.45
CA ILE A 128 3.60 2.05 -3.31
C ILE A 128 3.97 1.64 -4.73
N LYS A 129 3.05 1.80 -5.68
CA LYS A 129 3.23 1.40 -7.08
C LYS A 129 2.88 2.52 -8.04
N SER A 130 3.74 2.76 -9.02
CA SER A 130 3.47 3.71 -10.11
C SER A 130 4.00 3.18 -11.43
N TRP A 131 3.29 3.47 -12.52
CA TRP A 131 3.77 3.18 -13.86
C TRP A 131 5.04 3.97 -14.16
N ALA A 132 5.90 3.40 -15.00
CA ALA A 132 7.07 4.05 -15.56
C ALA A 132 6.69 5.08 -16.65
N ARG A 133 5.80 6.03 -16.33
CA ARG A 133 5.28 7.05 -17.24
C ARG A 133 5.52 8.46 -16.68
N PRO A 134 5.67 9.49 -17.54
CA PRO A 134 5.61 10.88 -17.11
C PRO A 134 4.30 11.18 -16.38
N SER A 135 4.40 11.88 -15.27
CA SER A 135 3.24 12.33 -14.48
C SER A 135 3.64 13.49 -13.58
N THR A 136 2.69 14.35 -13.24
CA THR A 136 2.82 15.39 -12.20
C THR A 136 2.45 14.91 -10.81
N GLY A 137 1.95 13.68 -10.68
CA GLY A 137 1.52 13.09 -9.41
C GLY A 137 2.64 12.92 -8.39
N PHE A 138 2.26 12.66 -7.15
CA PHE A 138 3.20 12.48 -6.05
C PHE A 138 2.61 11.59 -4.94
N VAL A 139 3.48 11.07 -4.09
CA VAL A 139 3.12 10.44 -2.82
C VAL A 139 3.95 11.13 -1.72
N GLN A 140 3.29 11.73 -0.73
CA GLN A 140 4.00 12.43 0.34
C GLN A 140 3.39 12.26 1.73
N GLY A 141 4.25 12.23 2.75
CA GLY A 141 3.82 12.21 4.14
C GLY A 141 3.04 10.94 4.47
N VAL A 142 3.62 9.78 4.17
CA VAL A 142 3.02 8.48 4.47
C VAL A 142 3.72 7.85 5.67
N ARG A 143 2.92 7.33 6.60
CA ARG A 143 3.43 6.63 7.79
C ARG A 143 2.86 5.23 7.83
N PHE A 144 3.74 4.25 7.74
CA PHE A 144 3.44 2.86 8.01
C PHE A 144 4.05 2.50 9.37
N THR A 145 3.21 2.15 10.33
CA THR A 145 3.61 1.97 11.73
C THR A 145 3.04 0.67 12.30
N ASP A 146 3.83 -0.03 13.12
CA ASP A 146 3.37 -1.18 13.92
C ASP A 146 2.69 -2.28 13.08
N SER A 147 3.32 -2.76 12.00
CA SER A 147 2.73 -3.80 11.14
C SER A 147 3.37 -5.18 11.37
N LEU A 148 2.53 -6.21 11.49
CA LEU A 148 2.95 -7.61 11.61
C LEU A 148 2.81 -8.34 10.27
N MET A 149 3.89 -8.92 9.79
CA MET A 149 3.96 -9.71 8.56
C MET A 149 4.01 -11.19 8.90
N ARG A 150 3.12 -12.00 8.31
CA ARG A 150 3.20 -13.46 8.41
C ARG A 150 3.16 -14.06 7.02
N ASN A 151 4.30 -14.60 6.58
CA ASN A 151 4.46 -15.26 5.30
C ASN A 151 4.03 -14.37 4.12
N VAL A 152 4.46 -13.11 4.13
CA VAL A 152 4.13 -12.12 3.08
C VAL A 152 5.20 -12.16 2.00
N GLN A 153 4.84 -12.20 0.71
CA GLN A 153 5.87 -12.34 -0.34
C GLN A 153 6.77 -11.12 -0.43
N ASN A 154 6.20 -9.91 -0.43
CA ASN A 154 6.95 -8.65 -0.46
C ASN A 154 6.46 -7.70 0.65
N PRO A 155 6.98 -7.83 1.88
CA PRO A 155 6.54 -7.03 3.03
C PRO A 155 6.53 -5.51 2.83
N ILE A 156 7.62 -4.94 2.28
CA ILE A 156 7.76 -3.51 2.05
C ILE A 156 8.20 -3.29 0.60
N VAL A 157 7.40 -2.53 -0.18
CA VAL A 157 7.66 -2.30 -1.60
C VAL A 157 7.40 -0.86 -2.00
N ILE A 158 8.36 -0.25 -2.69
CA ILE A 158 8.14 0.86 -3.61
C ILE A 158 8.57 0.38 -5.00
N ASP A 159 7.65 0.43 -5.96
CA ASP A 159 7.87 0.00 -7.33
C ASP A 159 7.41 1.09 -8.29
N GLN A 160 8.37 1.86 -8.81
CA GLN A 160 8.12 2.88 -9.83
C GLN A 160 8.24 2.36 -11.27
N ASN A 161 8.39 1.04 -11.44
CA ASN A 161 8.41 0.33 -12.71
C ASN A 161 7.20 -0.60 -12.86
N TYR A 162 6.10 -0.28 -12.16
CA TYR A 162 4.94 -1.16 -12.09
C TYR A 162 4.41 -1.49 -13.48
N CYS A 163 4.45 -2.78 -13.82
CA CYS A 163 3.91 -3.33 -15.05
C CYS A 163 3.17 -4.64 -14.74
N PRO A 164 1.85 -4.59 -14.50
CA PRO A 164 1.08 -5.79 -14.23
C PRO A 164 1.12 -6.72 -15.45
N HIS A 165 1.34 -8.01 -15.20
CA HIS A 165 1.41 -9.08 -16.21
C HIS A 165 2.53 -8.95 -17.26
N ASN A 166 3.47 -8.01 -17.09
CA ASN A 166 4.51 -7.70 -18.08
C ASN A 166 3.95 -7.41 -19.48
N LEU A 167 2.71 -6.89 -19.56
CA LEU A 167 2.02 -6.58 -20.81
C LEU A 167 2.01 -5.07 -21.02
N ASN A 168 2.45 -4.64 -22.21
CA ASN A 168 2.47 -3.21 -22.62
C ASN A 168 3.17 -2.31 -21.59
N CYS A 169 4.29 -2.79 -21.03
CA CYS A 169 5.09 -2.04 -20.07
C CYS A 169 5.62 -0.75 -20.71
N PRO A 170 5.43 0.41 -20.07
CA PRO A 170 6.05 1.63 -20.52
C PRO A 170 7.58 1.53 -20.40
N ASN A 171 8.29 1.87 -21.47
CA ASN A 171 9.76 1.94 -21.48
C ASN A 171 10.25 3.37 -21.14
N GLN A 172 9.50 4.10 -20.32
CA GLN A 172 9.84 5.46 -19.90
C GLN A 172 10.25 5.44 -18.42
N VAL A 173 10.29 6.61 -17.78
CA VAL A 173 10.67 6.75 -16.38
C VAL A 173 9.52 7.39 -15.61
N SER A 174 9.21 6.87 -14.43
CA SER A 174 8.09 7.39 -13.63
C SER A 174 8.30 8.85 -13.25
N GLY A 175 7.27 9.66 -13.51
CA GLY A 175 7.17 11.05 -13.08
C GLY A 175 6.74 11.25 -11.63
N ILE A 176 6.27 10.19 -10.96
CA ILE A 176 5.76 10.27 -9.59
C ILE A 176 6.90 10.61 -8.64
N LYS A 177 6.70 11.68 -7.86
CA LYS A 177 7.62 12.08 -6.79
C LYS A 177 7.19 11.42 -5.49
N ILE A 178 8.05 10.60 -4.90
CA ILE A 178 7.81 9.95 -3.61
C ILE A 178 8.72 10.58 -2.56
N LYS A 179 8.13 11.16 -1.51
CA LYS A 179 8.91 11.76 -0.42
C LYS A 179 8.28 11.56 0.95
N ASP A 180 9.11 11.62 1.98
CA ASP A 180 8.68 11.63 3.38
C ASP A 180 7.81 10.40 3.72
N ILE A 181 8.38 9.21 3.51
CA ILE A 181 7.74 7.92 3.80
C ILE A 181 8.44 7.29 5.00
N ILE A 182 7.67 6.96 6.04
CA ILE A 182 8.18 6.34 7.25
C ILE A 182 7.66 4.91 7.32
N TYR A 183 8.56 3.96 7.55
CA TYR A 183 8.26 2.60 7.95
C TYR A 183 8.83 2.38 9.35
N GLU A 184 7.96 2.17 10.32
CA GLU A 184 8.35 2.03 11.72
C GLU A 184 7.70 0.81 12.38
N GLY A 185 8.47 0.04 13.14
CA GLY A 185 7.92 -1.07 13.93
C GLY A 185 7.37 -2.21 13.07
N ILE A 186 7.94 -2.42 11.88
CA ILE A 186 7.50 -3.45 10.93
C ILE A 186 8.24 -4.75 11.24
N ARG A 187 7.51 -5.82 11.57
CA ARG A 187 8.12 -7.08 12.02
C ARG A 187 7.46 -8.32 11.43
N GLY A 188 8.20 -9.42 11.37
CA GLY A 188 7.67 -10.75 11.07
C GLY A 188 8.39 -11.45 9.92
N THR A 189 7.66 -12.20 9.11
CA THR A 189 8.25 -13.11 8.11
C THR A 189 7.88 -12.76 6.68
N SER A 190 8.90 -12.78 5.82
CA SER A 190 8.78 -12.76 4.37
C SER A 190 8.74 -14.19 3.84
N SER A 191 7.97 -14.43 2.78
CA SER A 191 7.97 -15.70 2.05
C SER A 191 8.90 -15.67 0.82
N THR A 192 9.52 -14.53 0.53
CA THR A 192 10.62 -14.40 -0.44
C THR A 192 11.85 -13.80 0.21
N GLN A 193 13.01 -13.96 -0.44
CA GLN A 193 14.29 -13.51 0.12
C GLN A 193 14.37 -11.98 0.24
N VAL A 194 13.86 -11.22 -0.74
CA VAL A 194 13.87 -9.75 -0.73
C VAL A 194 12.62 -9.24 0.00
N ALA A 195 12.79 -8.82 1.25
CA ALA A 195 11.66 -8.36 2.07
C ALA A 195 11.42 -6.85 1.99
N ILE A 196 12.46 -6.08 1.66
CA ILE A 196 12.41 -4.64 1.46
C ILE A 196 12.87 -4.35 0.03
N LYS A 197 11.99 -3.82 -0.81
CA LYS A 197 12.32 -3.43 -2.18
C LYS A 197 11.96 -1.97 -2.40
N PHE A 198 12.95 -1.13 -2.64
CA PHE A 198 12.79 0.26 -3.07
C PHE A 198 13.35 0.41 -4.47
N ASP A 199 12.49 0.29 -5.48
CA ASP A 199 12.85 0.48 -6.88
C ASP A 199 12.27 1.81 -7.38
N CYS A 200 13.05 2.87 -7.14
CA CYS A 200 12.63 4.24 -7.41
C CYS A 200 13.14 4.75 -8.76
N SER A 201 12.46 5.78 -9.25
CA SER A 201 12.73 6.44 -10.52
C SER A 201 14.10 7.12 -10.52
N PRO A 202 14.96 6.89 -11.53
CA PRO A 202 16.22 7.63 -11.65
C PRO A 202 16.00 9.12 -11.93
N LYS A 203 14.86 9.49 -12.55
CA LYS A 203 14.50 10.90 -12.82
C LYS A 203 13.98 11.61 -11.56
N ASN A 204 13.26 10.89 -10.70
CA ASN A 204 12.73 11.42 -9.46
C ASN A 204 13.04 10.44 -8.31
N PRO A 205 14.30 10.41 -7.80
CA PRO A 205 14.66 9.53 -6.71
C PRO A 205 13.72 9.68 -5.51
N CYS A 206 13.38 8.57 -4.85
CA CYS A 206 12.63 8.62 -3.60
C CYS A 206 13.47 9.31 -2.53
N THR A 207 12.90 10.23 -1.77
CA THR A 207 13.64 11.02 -0.76
C THR A 207 12.94 11.00 0.60
N GLY A 208 13.70 11.19 1.68
CA GLY A 208 13.11 11.21 3.03
C GLY A 208 12.50 9.87 3.44
N ILE A 209 12.98 8.75 2.87
CA ILE A 209 12.56 7.41 3.30
C ILE A 209 13.20 7.10 4.65
N LYS A 210 12.42 6.66 5.63
CA LYS A 210 12.93 6.25 6.94
C LYS A 210 12.53 4.81 7.25
N LEU A 211 13.51 3.99 7.61
CA LEU A 211 13.29 2.67 8.20
C LEU A 211 13.66 2.77 9.68
N GLN A 212 12.75 2.39 10.58
CA GLN A 212 12.97 2.44 12.02
C GLN A 212 12.39 1.21 12.69
N ASN A 213 13.17 0.51 13.53
CA ASN A 213 12.69 -0.68 14.26
C ASN A 213 12.05 -1.74 13.34
N VAL A 214 12.71 -2.06 12.23
CA VAL A 214 12.24 -3.05 11.25
C VAL A 214 12.92 -4.38 11.49
N ASN A 215 12.16 -5.48 11.53
CA ASN A 215 12.69 -6.83 11.75
C ASN A 215 11.97 -7.87 10.89
N LEU A 216 12.49 -8.16 9.71
CA LEU A 216 11.94 -9.09 8.74
C LEU A 216 12.92 -10.25 8.48
N SER A 217 12.40 -11.47 8.61
CA SER A 217 13.16 -12.70 8.37
C SER A 217 12.59 -13.51 7.20
N TYR A 218 13.45 -14.26 6.52
CA TYR A 218 13.10 -15.25 5.51
C TYR A 218 13.73 -16.59 5.91
N LEU A 219 12.93 -17.66 6.01
CA LEU A 219 13.38 -18.99 6.45
C LEU A 219 14.23 -18.96 7.74
N ASN A 220 13.77 -18.22 8.76
CA ASN A 220 14.45 -18.00 10.05
C ASN A 220 15.83 -17.32 9.96
N LYS A 221 16.21 -16.83 8.78
CA LYS A 221 17.40 -16.01 8.53
C LYS A 221 16.99 -14.55 8.31
N PRO A 222 17.91 -13.56 8.45
CA PRO A 222 17.59 -12.22 7.95
C PRO A 222 17.13 -12.31 6.48
N ALA A 223 16.10 -11.55 6.12
CA ALA A 223 15.77 -11.36 4.71
C ALA A 223 16.84 -10.50 4.00
N GLN A 224 16.54 -9.97 2.82
CA GLN A 224 17.39 -9.03 2.08
C GLN A 224 16.64 -7.74 1.75
N SER A 225 17.42 -6.69 1.51
CA SER A 225 16.94 -5.40 1.01
C SER A 225 17.47 -5.15 -0.40
N PHE A 226 16.66 -4.52 -1.24
CA PHE A 226 17.04 -4.01 -2.56
C PHE A 226 16.69 -2.53 -2.65
N CYS A 227 17.63 -1.70 -3.11
CA CYS A 227 17.45 -0.26 -3.26
C CYS A 227 17.98 0.22 -4.60
N SER A 228 17.22 1.08 -5.27
CA SER A 228 17.58 1.77 -6.50
C SER A 228 16.99 3.18 -6.43
N ASN A 229 17.84 4.20 -6.65
CA ASN A 229 17.45 5.62 -6.66
C ASN A 229 16.65 6.09 -5.43
N VAL A 230 17.06 5.66 -4.24
CA VAL A 230 16.41 6.03 -2.99
C VAL A 230 17.41 6.69 -2.05
N ARG A 231 16.95 7.71 -1.32
CA ARG A 231 17.73 8.41 -0.30
C ARG A 231 16.94 8.45 1.00
N GLY A 232 17.55 7.94 2.06
CA GLY A 232 16.86 7.78 3.33
C GLY A 232 17.79 7.63 4.52
N LYS A 233 17.23 7.16 5.62
CA LYS A 233 17.97 6.79 6.82
C LYS A 233 17.38 5.53 7.44
N ALA A 234 18.23 4.63 7.87
CA ALA A 234 17.90 3.58 8.82
C ALA A 234 18.21 4.05 10.24
N LEU A 235 17.27 3.87 11.16
CA LEU A 235 17.39 4.29 12.55
C LEU A 235 17.11 3.11 13.47
N ASN A 236 17.88 3.01 14.56
CA ASN A 236 17.79 1.94 15.55
C ASN A 236 17.96 0.55 14.91
N PHE A 237 17.21 -0.45 15.38
CA PHE A 237 17.30 -1.82 14.88
C PHE A 237 16.62 -1.96 13.51
N VAL A 238 17.37 -2.28 12.47
CA VAL A 238 16.86 -2.57 11.13
C VAL A 238 17.47 -3.87 10.62
N ARG A 239 16.63 -4.89 10.49
CA ARG A 239 16.92 -6.20 9.89
C ARG A 239 15.81 -6.50 8.87
N PRO A 240 16.09 -6.85 7.62
CA PRO A 240 17.40 -7.04 7.00
C PRO A 240 18.28 -5.78 6.96
N GLU A 241 19.58 -5.95 6.67
CA GLU A 241 20.51 -4.82 6.54
C GLU A 241 19.92 -3.77 5.57
N SER A 242 19.98 -2.51 5.98
CA SER A 242 19.40 -1.43 5.19
C SER A 242 20.27 -1.13 3.97
N CYS A 243 19.63 -0.79 2.86
CA CYS A 243 20.28 -0.28 1.65
C CYS A 243 20.00 1.22 1.42
N LEU A 244 19.55 1.94 2.46
CA LEU A 244 19.27 3.38 2.46
C LEU A 244 20.50 4.23 2.75
#